data_AF-A0A2V8ITM0-F1
#
_entry.id   AF-A0A2V8ITM0-F1
#
_cell.length_a   1.000
_cell.length_b   1.000
_cell.length_c   1.000
_cell.angle_alpha   90.00
_cell.angle_beta   90.00
_cell.angle_gamma   90.00
#
_symmetry.space_group_name_H-M   'P 1'
#
loop_
_entity.id
_entity.type
_entity.pdbx_description
1 polymer ?
#
loop_
_entity_poly.entity_id
_entity_poly.type
_entity_poly.pdbx_seq_one_letter_code
_entity_poly.pdbx_strand_id
1 'polypeptide(L)'
;KISGTRGKAKLISFTAFGKYTVTGTINEQNLIEHVETKIDAGLAGDSLLESVFSDYKDFGGVKFPMHILQRQGGHPILDIMVAGVEPNSPAAREFTGNPQRGGGAGARGGEGGPGRIQSEKIADGIWFLNLGAPQSLLVEFKDYLVIIEGGAGDDRTMATIAEAKRMFPAKPIKYLVNTHHHFDHSGGIRAYAAEGIPIITHESHKRFYEEQIFKNPHTLNPDRLAKMPRAVMIETIKDKRVLTDGNMTLELHLVRGNLHAEGMLMAYVPKEKLIIQADLFTPRPGAPPLPAPSPYTTNFVENVERLKLDVQRVAHVHGGTDSWAEVLKAAGRSSVSSRAAR
;
A
#
# COMPACT_ATOMS: atom_id res chain seq x y z
N LYS A 1 22.79 6.88 27.68
CA LYS A 1 23.29 7.97 28.56
C LYS A 1 22.08 8.73 29.09
N ILE A 2 22.11 9.28 30.32
CA ILE A 2 21.08 10.25 30.72
C ILE A 2 21.26 11.45 29.78
N SER A 3 20.26 11.70 28.95
CA SER A 3 20.30 12.72 27.91
C SER A 3 19.65 14.03 28.35
N GLY A 4 18.91 14.02 29.46
CA GLY A 4 18.30 15.21 30.06
C GLY A 4 17.19 14.88 31.05
N THR A 5 16.36 15.87 31.35
CA THR A 5 15.17 15.76 32.19
C THR A 5 13.97 16.41 31.51
N ARG A 6 12.78 15.82 31.62
CA ARG A 6 11.50 16.42 31.20
C ARG A 6 10.62 16.57 32.43
N GLY A 7 10.52 17.79 32.96
CA GLY A 7 10.00 17.98 34.32
C GLY A 7 10.86 17.23 35.34
N LYS A 8 10.25 16.35 36.13
CA LYS A 8 10.96 15.49 37.11
C LYS A 8 11.36 14.12 36.55
N ALA A 9 10.97 13.78 35.32
CA ALA A 9 11.33 12.52 34.68
C ALA A 9 12.74 12.56 34.09
N LYS A 10 13.46 11.44 34.14
CA LYS A 10 14.78 11.25 33.54
C LYS A 10 14.63 10.79 32.09
N LEU A 11 15.37 11.41 31.18
CA LEU A 11 15.47 10.96 29.79
C LEU A 11 16.74 10.11 29.61
N ILE A 12 16.58 8.93 29.04
CA ILE A 12 17.68 8.06 28.65
C ILE A 12 17.65 7.89 27.15
N SER A 13 18.75 8.21 26.47
CA SER A 13 18.90 7.98 25.04
C SER A 13 20.11 7.11 24.73
N PHE A 14 19.95 6.22 23.75
CA PHE A 14 21.01 5.37 23.22
C PHE A 14 20.73 4.99 21.77
N THR A 15 21.76 4.54 21.07
CA THR A 15 21.64 4.07 19.68
C THR A 15 21.52 2.55 19.66
N ALA A 16 20.38 2.04 19.22
CA ALA A 16 20.14 0.62 18.99
C ALA A 16 20.56 0.22 17.56
N PHE A 17 21.16 -0.96 17.43
CA PHE A 17 21.57 -1.55 16.14
C PHE A 17 22.45 -0.63 15.28
N GLY A 18 23.20 0.28 15.91
CA GLY A 18 24.06 1.26 15.22
C GLY A 18 23.32 2.31 14.38
N LYS A 19 21.98 2.38 14.45
CA LYS A 19 21.17 3.17 13.53
C LYS A 19 20.01 3.92 14.18
N TYR A 20 19.30 3.28 15.10
CA TYR A 20 18.06 3.83 15.65
C TYR A 20 18.35 4.55 16.97
N THR A 21 18.01 5.82 17.05
CA THR A 21 18.06 6.54 18.33
C THR A 21 16.79 6.24 19.10
N VAL A 22 16.94 5.56 20.23
CA VAL A 22 15.84 5.24 21.16
C VAL A 22 15.95 6.17 22.35
N THR A 23 14.84 6.82 22.69
CA THR A 23 14.72 7.67 23.87
C THR A 23 13.63 7.12 24.78
N GLY A 24 13.98 6.86 26.04
CA GLY A 24 13.06 6.44 27.08
C GLY A 24 12.90 7.52 28.14
N THR A 25 11.68 7.70 28.63
CA THR A 25 11.34 8.53 29.77
C THR A 25 11.10 7.64 30.99
N ILE A 26 11.82 7.93 32.07
CA ILE A 26 11.72 7.22 33.35
C ILE A 26 11.22 8.17 34.43
N ASN A 27 10.18 7.78 35.15
CA ASN A 27 9.55 8.60 36.18
C ASN A 27 10.31 8.59 37.53
N GLU A 28 9.78 9.30 38.52
CA GLU A 28 10.37 9.41 39.85
C GLU A 28 10.46 8.06 40.60
N GLN A 29 9.60 7.10 40.24
CA GLN A 29 9.60 5.74 40.78
C GLN A 29 10.55 4.79 40.02
N ASN A 30 11.35 5.33 39.10
CA ASN A 30 12.22 4.59 38.18
C ASN A 30 11.46 3.60 37.27
N LEU A 31 10.21 3.90 36.91
CA LEU A 31 9.41 3.16 35.94
C LEU A 31 9.48 3.82 34.57
N ILE A 32 9.46 3.03 33.51
CA ILE A 32 9.41 3.53 32.13
C ILE A 32 7.99 4.01 31.84
N GLU A 33 7.80 5.25 31.43
CA GLU A 33 6.46 5.76 31.07
C GLU A 33 6.30 5.94 29.56
N HIS A 34 7.42 6.14 28.86
CA HIS A 34 7.41 6.39 27.42
C HIS A 34 8.70 5.91 26.78
N VAL A 35 8.61 5.31 25.59
CA VAL A 35 9.73 4.95 24.73
C VAL A 35 9.42 5.42 23.33
N GLU A 36 10.34 6.14 22.70
CA GLU A 36 10.22 6.61 21.33
C GLU A 36 11.46 6.25 20.49
N THR A 37 11.24 6.02 19.20
CA THR A 37 12.28 5.89 18.18
C THR A 37 11.70 6.28 16.83
N LYS A 38 12.55 6.67 15.88
CA LYS A 38 12.14 6.67 14.47
C LYS A 38 12.33 5.28 13.87
N ILE A 39 11.37 4.84 13.07
CA ILE A 39 11.44 3.61 12.28
C ILE A 39 11.28 3.95 10.80
N ASP A 40 11.77 3.09 9.93
CA ASP A 40 11.42 3.11 8.52
C ASP A 40 10.04 2.46 8.34
N ALA A 41 9.04 3.27 8.00
CA ALA A 41 7.66 2.85 7.74
C ALA A 41 7.39 2.66 6.24
N GLY A 42 8.40 2.25 5.47
CA GLY A 42 8.29 2.03 4.04
C GLY A 42 7.92 3.30 3.30
N LEU A 43 6.72 3.33 2.71
CA LEU A 43 6.26 4.46 1.91
C LEU A 43 6.22 5.79 2.70
N ALA A 44 5.88 5.75 4.00
CA ALA A 44 5.78 6.94 4.84
C ALA A 44 7.14 7.44 5.37
N GLY A 45 8.24 6.74 5.09
CA GLY A 45 9.58 7.12 5.51
C GLY A 45 9.80 7.02 7.02
N ASP A 46 10.66 7.89 7.55
CA ASP A 46 11.05 7.94 8.95
C ASP A 46 9.87 8.35 9.82
N SER A 47 9.16 7.37 10.37
CA SER A 47 7.98 7.58 11.20
C SER A 47 8.32 7.42 12.67
N LEU A 48 7.75 8.28 13.51
CA LEU A 48 7.88 8.14 14.97
C LEU A 48 7.09 6.92 15.43
N LEU A 49 7.74 6.01 16.14
CA LEU A 49 7.13 4.92 16.88
C LEU A 49 7.26 5.24 18.37
N GLU A 50 6.13 5.30 19.05
CA GLU A 50 6.05 5.63 20.47
C GLU A 50 5.31 4.52 21.20
N SER A 51 5.72 4.24 22.43
CA SER A 51 5.03 3.36 23.37
C SER A 51 4.87 4.11 24.69
N VAL A 52 3.64 4.20 25.18
CA VAL A 52 3.28 4.77 26.48
C VAL A 52 2.87 3.64 27.41
N PHE A 53 3.35 3.69 28.65
CA PHE A 53 3.14 2.69 29.67
C PHE A 53 2.55 3.35 30.91
N SER A 54 1.37 2.91 31.34
CA SER A 54 0.66 3.48 32.49
C SER A 54 0.02 2.41 33.37
N ASP A 55 -0.57 2.86 34.48
CA ASP A 55 -1.34 2.03 35.42
C ASP A 55 -0.54 0.87 36.01
N TYR A 56 0.73 1.13 36.33
CA TYR A 56 1.63 0.15 36.90
C TYR A 56 1.06 -0.51 38.17
N LYS A 57 1.12 -1.85 38.21
CA LYS A 57 0.79 -2.65 39.40
C LYS A 57 1.96 -3.57 39.78
N ASP A 58 2.01 -3.93 41.06
CA ASP A 58 3.00 -4.85 41.61
C ASP A 58 2.48 -6.29 41.56
N PHE A 59 3.28 -7.19 41.01
CA PHE A 59 3.03 -8.62 40.94
C PHE A 59 4.18 -9.35 41.62
N GLY A 60 4.19 -9.39 42.95
CA GLY A 60 5.23 -10.10 43.72
C GLY A 60 6.62 -9.47 43.57
N GLY A 61 6.70 -8.14 43.60
CA GLY A 61 7.92 -7.34 43.46
C GLY A 61 8.26 -6.95 42.03
N VAL A 62 7.52 -7.44 41.03
CA VAL A 62 7.65 -7.03 39.64
C VAL A 62 6.57 -6.00 39.32
N LYS A 63 6.99 -4.74 39.11
CA LYS A 63 6.08 -3.68 38.65
C LYS A 63 5.89 -3.76 37.14
N PHE A 64 4.64 -3.84 36.68
CA PHE A 64 4.30 -4.01 35.27
C PHE A 64 3.19 -3.04 34.83
N PRO A 65 3.27 -2.42 33.64
CA PRO A 65 2.24 -1.49 33.16
C PRO A 65 0.96 -2.23 32.78
N MET A 66 -0.18 -1.75 33.28
CA MET A 66 -1.48 -2.38 32.98
C MET A 66 -2.18 -1.77 31.78
N HIS A 67 -1.68 -0.65 31.26
CA HIS A 67 -2.09 -0.07 29.99
C HIS A 67 -0.86 0.16 29.12
N ILE A 68 -0.91 -0.35 27.89
CA ILE A 68 0.15 -0.18 26.89
C ILE A 68 -0.48 0.38 25.62
N LEU A 69 -0.05 1.59 25.27
CA LEU A 69 -0.48 2.29 24.06
C LEU A 69 0.73 2.48 23.15
N GLN A 70 0.66 1.96 21.93
CA GLN A 70 1.65 2.25 20.90
C GLN A 70 1.07 3.14 19.81
N ARG A 71 1.85 4.10 19.36
CA ARG A 71 1.52 4.98 18.23
C ARG A 71 2.59 4.94 17.17
N GLN A 72 2.19 4.98 15.91
CA GLN A 72 3.06 5.18 14.76
C GLN A 72 2.59 6.40 13.98
N GLY A 73 3.48 7.38 13.77
CA GLY A 73 3.13 8.64 13.11
C GLY A 73 2.00 9.40 13.83
N GLY A 74 1.88 9.23 15.15
CA GLY A 74 0.81 9.81 15.97
C GLY A 74 -0.49 8.99 16.05
N HIS A 75 -0.67 7.97 15.20
CA HIS A 75 -1.86 7.12 15.16
C HIS A 75 -1.70 5.87 16.03
N PRO A 76 -2.71 5.48 16.83
CA PRO A 76 -2.62 4.28 17.67
C PRO A 76 -2.56 3.02 16.80
N ILE A 77 -1.60 2.15 17.09
CA ILE A 77 -1.43 0.83 16.45
C ILE A 77 -1.62 -0.34 17.41
N LEU A 78 -1.55 -0.07 18.72
CA LEU A 78 -1.84 -1.00 19.80
C LEU A 78 -2.41 -0.20 20.97
N ASP A 79 -3.51 -0.67 21.55
CA ASP A 79 -4.07 -0.13 22.78
C ASP A 79 -4.63 -1.31 23.59
N ILE A 80 -3.90 -1.69 24.65
CA ILE A 80 -4.24 -2.89 25.42
C ILE A 80 -4.31 -2.60 26.92
N MET A 81 -5.37 -3.15 27.52
CA MET A 81 -5.51 -3.28 28.97
C MET A 81 -5.09 -4.68 29.37
N VAL A 82 -4.04 -4.78 30.19
CA VAL A 82 -3.51 -6.05 30.67
C VAL A 82 -4.44 -6.60 31.73
N ALA A 83 -4.91 -7.84 31.56
CA ALA A 83 -5.83 -8.47 32.50
C ALA A 83 -5.12 -9.06 33.73
N GLY A 84 -3.88 -9.54 33.54
CA GLY A 84 -3.09 -10.16 34.60
C GLY A 84 -1.64 -10.35 34.18
N VAL A 85 -0.78 -10.47 35.18
CA VAL A 85 0.67 -10.67 35.00
C VAL A 85 1.11 -11.77 35.95
N GLU A 86 1.78 -12.78 35.39
CA GLU A 86 2.36 -13.90 36.14
C GLU A 86 3.86 -13.92 35.89
N PRO A 87 4.66 -13.27 36.75
CA PRO A 87 6.11 -13.29 36.61
C PRO A 87 6.66 -14.72 36.64
N ASN A 88 7.57 -15.03 35.72
CA ASN A 88 8.22 -16.34 35.62
C ASN A 88 7.24 -17.51 35.43
N SER A 89 6.11 -17.31 34.76
CA SER A 89 5.17 -18.38 34.40
C SER A 89 5.85 -19.47 33.56
N PRO A 90 5.32 -20.71 33.53
CA PRO A 90 5.85 -21.78 32.68
C PRO A 90 5.98 -21.35 31.21
N ALA A 91 4.96 -20.68 30.67
CA ALA A 91 4.96 -20.14 29.31
C ALA A 91 6.10 -19.12 29.07
N ALA A 92 6.40 -18.26 30.05
CA ALA A 92 7.51 -17.31 29.94
C ALA A 92 8.88 -18.03 29.97
N ARG A 93 9.00 -19.16 30.66
CA ARG A 93 10.25 -19.96 30.73
C ARG A 93 10.48 -20.82 29.49
N GLU A 94 9.40 -21.26 28.85
CA GLU A 94 9.44 -22.04 27.61
C GLU A 94 9.60 -21.15 26.37
N PHE A 95 9.43 -19.84 26.51
CA PHE A 95 9.62 -18.90 25.41
C PHE A 95 11.09 -18.92 24.94
N THR A 96 11.30 -19.58 23.81
CA THR A 96 12.58 -19.68 23.08
C THR A 96 12.59 -18.79 21.84
N GLY A 97 11.76 -17.74 21.82
CA GLY A 97 11.76 -16.80 20.72
C GLY A 97 13.08 -16.02 20.69
N ASN A 98 13.71 -15.96 19.51
CA ASN A 98 14.61 -14.85 19.25
C ASN A 98 13.81 -13.57 19.50
N PRO A 99 14.35 -12.54 20.19
CA PRO A 99 13.70 -11.24 20.21
C PRO A 99 13.50 -10.87 18.75
N GLN A 100 12.25 -10.95 18.29
CA GLN A 100 11.87 -10.54 16.96
C GLN A 100 12.41 -9.13 16.89
N ARG A 101 13.41 -8.89 16.02
CA ARG A 101 13.91 -7.53 15.79
C ARG A 101 12.65 -6.72 15.59
N GLY A 102 12.36 -5.80 16.51
CA GLY A 102 11.29 -4.81 16.38
C GLY A 102 11.63 -3.85 15.25
N GLY A 103 11.93 -4.37 14.06
CA GLY A 103 11.70 -3.66 12.83
C GLY A 103 10.20 -3.43 12.84
N GLY A 104 9.81 -2.15 12.84
CA GLY A 104 8.42 -1.79 12.64
C GLY A 104 7.86 -2.60 11.48
N ALA A 105 6.56 -2.86 11.54
CA ALA A 105 5.81 -3.57 10.54
C ALA A 105 5.77 -2.81 9.19
N GLY A 106 6.91 -2.40 8.64
CA GLY A 106 7.16 -2.53 7.22
C GLY A 106 7.57 -3.97 7.01
N ALA A 107 6.58 -4.87 6.88
CA ALA A 107 6.84 -6.08 6.12
C ALA A 107 7.44 -5.59 4.80
N ARG A 108 8.75 -5.79 4.64
CA ARG A 108 9.32 -5.90 3.31
C ARG A 108 8.56 -7.08 2.72
N GLY A 109 7.43 -6.80 2.07
CA GLY A 109 6.74 -7.74 1.21
C GLY A 109 7.86 -8.30 0.36
N GLY A 110 8.12 -9.61 0.52
CA GLY A 110 9.42 -10.21 0.27
C GLY A 110 10.07 -9.58 -0.95
N GLU A 111 11.24 -8.99 -0.75
CA GLU A 111 12.14 -8.59 -1.83
C GLU A 111 12.50 -9.91 -2.56
N GLY A 112 11.60 -10.37 -3.43
CA GLY A 112 12.02 -11.09 -4.62
C GLY A 112 13.06 -10.16 -5.22
N GLY A 113 14.31 -10.62 -5.24
CA GLY A 113 15.44 -9.79 -5.65
C GLY A 113 15.25 -9.24 -7.07
N PRO A 114 16.32 -8.77 -7.72
CA PRO A 114 16.26 -8.35 -9.13
C PRO A 114 16.09 -9.55 -10.08
N GLY A 115 15.13 -10.44 -9.80
CA GLY A 115 14.62 -11.41 -10.72
C GLY A 115 14.09 -10.68 -11.93
N ARG A 116 14.42 -11.22 -13.10
CA ARG A 116 13.98 -10.69 -14.38
C ARG A 116 12.46 -10.57 -14.37
N ILE A 117 11.98 -9.34 -14.49
CA ILE A 117 10.56 -9.02 -14.66
C ILE A 117 10.06 -9.80 -15.86
N GLN A 118 9.04 -10.63 -15.64
CA GLN A 118 8.31 -11.24 -16.74
C GLN A 118 7.16 -10.31 -17.10
N SER A 119 7.01 -10.05 -18.40
CA SER A 119 5.91 -9.29 -18.97
C SER A 119 4.99 -10.22 -19.75
N GLU A 120 3.69 -10.02 -19.66
CA GLU A 120 2.70 -10.80 -20.41
C GLU A 120 1.76 -9.85 -21.17
N LYS A 121 1.59 -10.07 -22.47
CA LYS A 121 0.60 -9.34 -23.26
C LYS A 121 -0.79 -9.88 -22.92
N ILE A 122 -1.68 -9.03 -22.42
CA ILE A 122 -3.06 -9.44 -22.11
C ILE A 122 -4.07 -8.95 -23.15
N ALA A 123 -3.77 -7.86 -23.85
CA ALA A 123 -4.57 -7.32 -24.95
C ALA A 123 -3.69 -6.46 -25.87
N ASP A 124 -4.24 -5.95 -26.98
CA ASP A 124 -3.49 -5.06 -27.85
C ASP A 124 -3.11 -3.76 -27.15
N GLY A 125 -1.80 -3.52 -27.03
CA GLY A 125 -1.25 -2.39 -26.29
C GLY A 125 -1.37 -2.51 -24.77
N ILE A 126 -1.75 -3.67 -24.20
CA ILE A 126 -1.92 -3.84 -22.75
C ILE A 126 -1.12 -5.03 -22.26
N TRP A 127 -0.30 -4.79 -21.22
CA TRP A 127 0.64 -5.77 -20.69
C TRP A 127 0.58 -5.82 -19.17
N PHE A 128 0.66 -7.02 -18.60
CA PHE A 128 1.15 -7.18 -17.23
C PHE A 128 2.66 -6.99 -17.23
N LEU A 129 3.13 -6.22 -16.26
CA LEU A 129 4.53 -6.10 -15.90
C LEU A 129 4.72 -6.71 -14.52
N ASN A 130 5.80 -7.47 -14.35
CA ASN A 130 6.22 -7.97 -13.04
C ASN A 130 5.27 -8.99 -12.45
N LEU A 131 5.13 -10.13 -13.16
CA LEU A 131 4.34 -11.28 -12.71
C LEU A 131 4.73 -11.68 -11.27
N GLY A 132 3.76 -11.53 -10.38
CA GLY A 132 3.88 -11.62 -8.93
C GLY A 132 2.96 -10.58 -8.29
N ALA A 133 1.96 -10.96 -7.51
CA ALA A 133 0.99 -10.00 -6.98
C ALA A 133 1.62 -9.07 -5.91
N PRO A 134 1.33 -7.75 -5.86
CA PRO A 134 0.61 -6.94 -6.85
C PRO A 134 1.48 -6.54 -8.06
N GLN A 135 1.01 -6.76 -9.27
CA GLN A 135 1.72 -6.47 -10.53
C GLN A 135 1.29 -5.11 -11.13
N SER A 136 2.21 -4.43 -11.82
CA SER A 136 1.88 -3.22 -12.57
C SER A 136 1.33 -3.58 -13.95
N LEU A 137 0.53 -2.70 -14.55
CA LEU A 137 0.10 -2.82 -15.94
C LEU A 137 0.68 -1.69 -16.79
N LEU A 138 0.94 -1.99 -18.06
CA LEU A 138 1.35 -1.01 -19.06
C LEU A 138 0.26 -0.88 -20.11
N VAL A 139 -0.10 0.37 -20.42
CA VAL A 139 -0.95 0.73 -21.55
C VAL A 139 -0.12 1.54 -22.54
N GLU A 140 0.02 1.01 -23.75
CA GLU A 140 0.78 1.60 -24.84
C GLU A 140 -0.11 2.56 -25.64
N PHE A 141 0.28 3.83 -25.65
CA PHE A 141 -0.21 4.83 -26.59
C PHE A 141 0.78 4.96 -27.75
N LYS A 142 0.38 5.69 -28.79
CA LYS A 142 1.16 5.95 -30.00
C LYS A 142 2.56 6.48 -29.68
N ASP A 143 2.63 7.52 -28.85
CA ASP A 143 3.88 8.25 -28.58
C ASP A 143 4.37 8.10 -27.14
N TYR A 144 3.64 7.39 -26.26
CA TYR A 144 3.98 7.29 -24.84
C TYR A 144 3.39 6.04 -24.18
N LEU A 145 3.81 5.78 -22.94
CA LEU A 145 3.31 4.70 -22.10
C LEU A 145 2.61 5.27 -20.87
N VAL A 146 1.60 4.56 -20.39
CA VAL A 146 1.00 4.76 -19.07
C VAL A 146 1.21 3.51 -18.25
N ILE A 147 1.74 3.66 -17.04
CA ILE A 147 1.80 2.57 -16.07
C ILE A 147 0.63 2.71 -15.12
N ILE A 148 -0.06 1.61 -14.84
CA ILE A 148 -1.10 1.51 -13.82
C ILE A 148 -0.52 0.66 -12.69
N GLU A 149 -0.60 1.19 -11.48
CA GLU A 149 0.01 0.71 -10.24
C GLU A 149 1.51 0.87 -10.06
N GLY A 150 1.85 1.45 -8.91
CA GLY A 150 3.24 1.72 -8.51
C GLY A 150 3.95 0.50 -7.93
N GLY A 151 3.17 -0.46 -7.42
CA GLY A 151 3.65 -1.68 -6.77
C GLY A 151 4.36 -1.42 -5.45
N ALA A 152 4.90 -2.49 -4.86
CA ALA A 152 5.58 -2.45 -3.57
C ALA A 152 7.08 -2.09 -3.72
N GLY A 153 7.41 -0.81 -3.54
CA GLY A 153 8.77 -0.32 -3.27
C GLY A 153 9.69 -0.08 -4.48
N ASP A 154 10.81 0.58 -4.19
CA ASP A 154 11.74 1.14 -5.18
C ASP A 154 12.35 0.14 -6.17
N ASP A 155 12.92 -0.97 -5.67
CA ASP A 155 13.61 -1.94 -6.52
C ASP A 155 12.64 -2.55 -7.54
N ARG A 156 11.44 -2.85 -7.05
CA ARG A 156 10.35 -3.38 -7.85
C ARG A 156 9.90 -2.38 -8.92
N THR A 157 9.72 -1.12 -8.54
CA THR A 157 9.38 -0.04 -9.46
C THR A 157 10.44 0.16 -10.53
N MET A 158 11.73 0.15 -10.16
CA MET A 158 12.80 0.35 -11.13
C MET A 158 12.89 -0.79 -12.13
N ALA A 159 12.60 -2.02 -11.70
CA ALA A 159 12.51 -3.17 -12.58
C ALA A 159 11.32 -3.03 -13.55
N THR A 160 10.15 -2.57 -13.08
CA THR A 160 8.99 -2.24 -13.94
C THR A 160 9.33 -1.17 -14.97
N ILE A 161 9.98 -0.08 -14.57
CA ILE A 161 10.40 1.00 -15.48
C ILE A 161 11.42 0.50 -16.51
N ALA A 162 12.39 -0.32 -16.08
CA ALA A 162 13.39 -0.91 -16.96
C ALA A 162 12.74 -1.83 -18.00
N GLU A 163 11.77 -2.64 -17.61
CA GLU A 163 11.05 -3.53 -18.53
C GLU A 163 10.22 -2.74 -19.55
N ALA A 164 9.49 -1.72 -19.11
CA ALA A 164 8.75 -0.82 -20.00
C ALA A 164 9.68 -0.16 -21.04
N LYS A 165 10.84 0.35 -20.60
CA LYS A 165 11.87 0.94 -21.49
C LYS A 165 12.51 -0.11 -22.42
N ARG A 166 12.65 -1.37 -21.99
CA ARG A 166 13.16 -2.46 -22.82
C ARG A 166 12.19 -2.81 -23.94
N MET A 167 10.89 -2.90 -23.61
CA MET A 167 9.84 -3.24 -24.58
C MET A 167 9.57 -2.10 -25.57
N PHE A 168 9.63 -0.85 -25.10
CA PHE A 168 9.28 0.33 -25.87
C PHE A 168 10.34 1.45 -25.75
N PRO A 169 11.56 1.24 -26.26
CA PRO A 169 12.69 2.15 -26.00
C PRO A 169 12.51 3.58 -26.52
N ALA A 170 11.64 3.78 -27.52
CA ALA A 170 11.36 5.09 -28.10
C ALA A 170 10.21 5.84 -27.39
N LYS A 171 9.46 5.19 -26.49
CA LYS A 171 8.26 5.77 -25.87
C LYS A 171 8.52 6.13 -24.40
N PRO A 172 8.41 7.40 -23.99
CA PRO A 172 8.51 7.77 -22.59
C PRO A 172 7.32 7.24 -21.79
N ILE A 173 7.55 6.92 -20.51
CA ILE A 173 6.47 6.75 -19.54
C ILE A 173 5.96 8.14 -19.19
N LYS A 174 4.72 8.45 -19.57
CA LYS A 174 4.12 9.77 -19.39
C LYS A 174 3.39 9.92 -18.07
N TYR A 175 2.78 8.83 -17.58
CA TYR A 175 2.02 8.84 -16.34
C TYR A 175 2.20 7.53 -15.58
N LEU A 176 2.26 7.65 -14.26
CA LEU A 176 1.83 6.61 -13.34
C LEU A 176 0.38 6.88 -12.97
N VAL A 177 -0.50 5.88 -13.06
CA VAL A 177 -1.83 5.89 -12.46
C VAL A 177 -1.79 5.02 -11.22
N ASN A 178 -2.19 5.55 -10.07
CA ASN A 178 -2.32 4.79 -8.83
C ASN A 178 -3.80 4.69 -8.44
N THR A 179 -4.29 3.46 -8.21
CA THR A 179 -5.70 3.23 -7.87
C THR A 179 -6.04 3.71 -6.47
N HIS A 180 -5.20 3.41 -5.48
CA HIS A 180 -5.42 3.82 -4.09
C HIS A 180 -4.15 3.82 -3.23
N HIS A 181 -4.29 4.36 -2.02
CA HIS A 181 -3.20 4.74 -1.13
C HIS A 181 -2.59 3.61 -0.28
N HIS A 182 -3.07 2.37 -0.40
CA HIS A 182 -2.45 1.26 0.34
C HIS A 182 -1.03 1.00 -0.15
N PHE A 183 -0.16 0.54 0.76
CA PHE A 183 1.29 0.52 0.56
C PHE A 183 1.73 -0.42 -0.57
N ASP A 184 0.99 -1.48 -0.82
CA ASP A 184 1.30 -2.49 -1.83
C ASP A 184 0.98 -2.00 -3.26
N HIS A 185 0.15 -0.94 -3.37
CA HIS A 185 -0.23 -0.26 -4.62
C HIS A 185 0.56 1.05 -4.84
N SER A 186 0.84 1.75 -3.73
CA SER A 186 1.46 3.08 -3.74
C SER A 186 2.93 3.07 -3.28
N GLY A 187 3.48 1.93 -2.86
CA GLY A 187 4.84 1.83 -2.31
C GLY A 187 5.94 2.35 -3.25
N GLY A 188 5.71 2.27 -4.55
CA GLY A 188 6.63 2.71 -5.60
C GLY A 188 6.49 4.17 -6.03
N ILE A 189 5.50 4.94 -5.56
CA ILE A 189 5.20 6.26 -6.13
C ILE A 189 6.36 7.26 -6.01
N ARG A 190 7.18 7.13 -4.96
CA ARG A 190 8.38 7.95 -4.77
C ARG A 190 9.45 7.68 -5.83
N ALA A 191 9.65 6.43 -6.24
CA ALA A 191 10.55 6.09 -7.34
C ALA A 191 10.09 6.68 -8.69
N TYR A 192 8.79 6.66 -8.99
CA TYR A 192 8.26 7.33 -10.19
C TYR A 192 8.48 8.85 -10.15
N ALA A 193 8.26 9.47 -8.99
CA ALA A 193 8.54 10.89 -8.82
C ALA A 193 10.04 11.23 -9.01
N ALA A 194 10.95 10.37 -8.54
CA ALA A 194 12.40 10.52 -8.74
C ALA A 194 12.79 10.46 -10.23
N GLU A 195 12.10 9.65 -11.01
CA GLU A 195 12.26 9.58 -12.48
C GLU A 195 11.55 10.75 -13.20
N GLY A 196 10.79 11.59 -12.48
CA GLY A 196 10.06 12.73 -13.01
C GLY A 196 8.78 12.35 -13.76
N ILE A 197 8.19 11.21 -13.42
CA ILE A 197 6.95 10.74 -14.01
C ILE A 197 5.78 11.31 -13.18
N PRO A 198 4.87 12.10 -13.79
CA PRO A 198 3.67 12.58 -13.11
C PRO A 198 2.77 11.43 -12.63
N ILE A 199 2.17 11.63 -11.46
CA ILE A 199 1.31 10.65 -10.79
C ILE A 199 -0.14 11.11 -10.90
N ILE A 200 -0.99 10.28 -11.50
CA ILE A 200 -2.43 10.44 -11.55
C ILE A 200 -3.05 9.62 -10.42
N THR A 201 -3.86 10.26 -9.58
CA THR A 201 -4.59 9.57 -8.49
C THR A 201 -5.88 10.32 -8.13
N HIS A 202 -6.68 9.81 -7.20
CA HIS A 202 -7.88 10.50 -6.72
C HIS A 202 -7.54 11.67 -5.78
N GLU A 203 -8.36 12.73 -5.77
CA GLU A 203 -8.11 13.93 -4.99
C GLU A 203 -8.02 13.70 -3.47
N SER A 204 -8.74 12.70 -2.94
CA SER A 204 -8.69 12.33 -1.51
C SER A 204 -7.29 11.91 -1.07
N HIS A 205 -6.48 11.35 -1.98
CA HIS A 205 -5.11 10.91 -1.65
C HIS A 205 -4.11 12.06 -1.59
N LYS A 206 -4.41 13.22 -2.20
CA LYS A 206 -3.45 14.29 -2.41
C LYS A 206 -2.80 14.76 -1.11
N ARG A 207 -3.62 15.04 -0.09
CA ARG A 207 -3.11 15.51 1.20
C ARG A 207 -2.19 14.48 1.85
N PHE A 208 -2.62 13.21 1.89
CA PHE A 208 -1.81 12.13 2.43
C PHE A 208 -0.47 12.01 1.68
N TYR A 209 -0.49 12.03 0.35
CA TYR A 209 0.73 11.95 -0.46
C TYR A 209 1.66 13.15 -0.26
N GLU A 210 1.15 14.37 -0.33
CA GLU A 210 1.98 15.57 -0.16
C GLU A 210 2.53 15.70 1.26
N GLU A 211 1.74 15.40 2.28
CA GLU A 211 2.10 15.64 3.68
C GLU A 211 2.86 14.49 4.34
N GLN A 212 2.48 13.24 4.04
CA GLN A 212 2.99 12.06 4.75
C GLN A 212 3.91 11.18 3.90
N ILE A 213 3.85 11.29 2.57
CA ILE A 213 4.68 10.44 1.70
C ILE A 213 5.83 11.23 1.10
N PHE A 214 5.58 12.36 0.46
CA PHE A 214 6.63 13.11 -0.25
C PHE A 214 7.44 14.03 0.66
N LYS A 215 6.82 14.59 1.71
CA LYS A 215 7.50 15.48 2.67
C LYS A 215 8.24 14.76 3.79
N ASN A 216 7.81 13.55 4.17
CA ASN A 216 8.49 12.82 5.23
C ASN A 216 9.94 12.49 4.84
N PRO A 217 10.89 12.58 5.78
CA PRO A 217 12.28 12.22 5.52
C PRO A 217 12.42 10.70 5.38
N HIS A 218 13.31 10.25 4.50
CA HIS A 218 13.73 8.85 4.40
C HIS A 218 15.22 8.75 4.71
N THR A 219 15.64 9.16 5.91
CA THR A 219 17.06 9.19 6.28
C THR A 219 17.54 7.87 6.85
N LEU A 220 16.65 7.05 7.41
CA LEU A 220 16.99 5.73 7.92
C LEU A 220 17.32 4.78 6.77
N ASN A 221 16.46 4.70 5.75
CA ASN A 221 16.72 3.94 4.53
C ASN A 221 16.42 4.82 3.32
N PRO A 222 17.41 5.58 2.82
CA PRO A 222 17.19 6.49 1.70
C PRO A 222 16.77 5.75 0.44
N ASP A 223 15.57 6.05 -0.01
CA ASP A 223 15.03 5.64 -1.29
C ASP A 223 15.55 6.52 -2.43
N ARG A 224 15.12 6.23 -3.65
CA ARG A 224 15.59 6.87 -4.87
C ARG A 224 15.24 8.35 -4.92
N LEU A 225 14.08 8.76 -4.41
CA LEU A 225 13.69 10.18 -4.34
C LEU A 225 14.51 10.93 -3.28
N ALA A 226 14.82 10.31 -2.15
CA ALA A 226 15.71 10.89 -1.15
C ALA A 226 17.15 11.05 -1.67
N LYS A 227 17.63 10.09 -2.47
CA LYS A 227 18.96 10.14 -3.13
C LYS A 227 19.01 11.09 -4.32
N MET A 228 17.92 11.23 -5.06
CA MET A 228 17.79 12.06 -6.26
C MET A 228 16.53 12.95 -6.16
N PRO A 229 16.57 14.03 -5.37
CA PRO A 229 15.41 14.89 -5.18
C PRO A 229 14.90 15.48 -6.50
N ARG A 230 13.59 15.38 -6.71
CA ARG A 230 12.91 15.94 -7.88
C ARG A 230 11.56 16.51 -7.46
N ALA A 231 11.09 17.53 -8.19
CA ALA A 231 9.76 18.07 -8.01
C ALA A 231 8.71 16.99 -8.26
N VAL A 232 7.83 16.79 -7.28
CA VAL A 232 6.72 15.83 -7.37
C VAL A 232 5.58 16.47 -8.16
N MET A 233 5.01 15.72 -9.11
CA MET A 233 3.89 16.16 -9.92
C MET A 233 2.70 15.22 -9.68
N ILE A 234 1.63 15.75 -9.09
CA ILE A 234 0.39 15.01 -8.85
C ILE A 234 -0.73 15.64 -9.66
N GLU A 235 -1.35 14.86 -10.52
CA GLU A 235 -2.62 15.16 -11.18
C GLU A 235 -3.74 14.43 -10.42
N THR A 236 -4.71 15.19 -9.89
CA THR A 236 -5.84 14.62 -9.15
C THR A 236 -7.09 14.48 -10.01
N ILE A 237 -7.81 13.39 -9.80
CA ILE A 237 -9.12 13.10 -10.41
C ILE A 237 -10.21 13.13 -9.35
N LYS A 238 -11.40 13.61 -9.71
CA LYS A 238 -12.63 13.43 -8.93
C LYS A 238 -13.37 12.16 -9.36
N ASP A 239 -14.22 12.27 -10.39
CA ASP A 239 -15.04 11.14 -10.84
C ASP A 239 -14.47 10.36 -12.03
N LYS A 240 -13.95 11.08 -13.04
CA LYS A 240 -13.52 10.49 -14.31
C LYS A 240 -12.33 11.23 -14.92
N ARG A 241 -11.43 10.49 -15.56
CA ARG A 241 -10.38 11.02 -16.43
C ARG A 241 -10.22 10.14 -17.67
N VAL A 242 -10.09 10.75 -18.85
CA VAL A 242 -9.87 10.01 -20.10
C VAL A 242 -8.53 10.37 -20.70
N LEU A 243 -7.68 9.38 -20.95
CA LEU A 243 -6.44 9.51 -21.71
C LEU A 243 -6.68 8.87 -23.09
N THR A 244 -6.41 9.61 -24.16
CA THR A 244 -6.57 9.11 -25.54
C THR A 244 -5.55 9.71 -26.48
N ASP A 245 -5.17 8.96 -27.52
CA ASP A 245 -4.41 9.42 -28.68
C ASP A 245 -5.19 9.22 -30.01
N GLY A 246 -6.48 8.91 -29.91
CA GLY A 246 -7.36 8.57 -31.04
C GLY A 246 -7.40 7.08 -31.41
N ASN A 247 -6.36 6.29 -31.08
CA ASN A 247 -6.33 4.84 -31.30
C ASN A 247 -6.53 4.04 -30.01
N MET A 248 -5.91 4.49 -28.91
CA MET A 248 -6.07 3.95 -27.57
C MET A 248 -6.87 4.93 -26.71
N THR A 249 -7.79 4.42 -25.90
CA THR A 249 -8.55 5.18 -24.91
C THR A 249 -8.50 4.43 -23.58
N LEU A 250 -7.99 5.10 -22.55
CA LEU A 250 -7.98 4.64 -21.17
C LEU A 250 -8.84 5.58 -20.34
N GLU A 251 -9.92 5.05 -19.76
CA GLU A 251 -10.77 5.78 -18.83
C GLU A 251 -10.43 5.38 -17.39
N LEU A 252 -10.28 6.36 -16.51
CA LEU A 252 -10.13 6.18 -15.08
C LEU A 252 -11.43 6.62 -14.41
N HIS A 253 -11.97 5.78 -13.53
CA HIS A 253 -13.25 6.00 -12.88
C HIS A 253 -13.13 5.83 -11.38
N LEU A 254 -13.76 6.73 -10.63
CA LEU A 254 -14.00 6.56 -9.21
C LEU A 254 -14.99 5.42 -8.96
N VAL A 255 -14.60 4.50 -8.08
CA VAL A 255 -15.47 3.47 -7.53
C VAL A 255 -16.20 4.06 -6.32
N ARG A 256 -17.46 4.47 -6.52
CA ARG A 256 -18.26 5.13 -5.49
C ARG A 256 -18.70 4.13 -4.43
N GLY A 257 -18.68 4.55 -3.16
CA GLY A 257 -19.06 3.71 -2.03
C GLY A 257 -18.11 2.55 -1.78
N ASN A 258 -16.86 2.65 -2.28
CA ASN A 258 -15.87 1.60 -2.07
C ASN A 258 -15.58 1.44 -0.57
N LEU A 259 -15.56 0.19 -0.11
CA LEU A 259 -15.39 -0.18 1.29
C LEU A 259 -13.93 -0.45 1.67
N HIS A 260 -13.04 -0.48 0.68
CA HIS A 260 -11.62 -0.82 0.87
C HIS A 260 -10.77 0.43 1.07
N ALA A 261 -10.93 1.43 0.19
CA ALA A 261 -10.21 2.68 0.27
C ALA A 261 -11.06 3.83 -0.29
N GLU A 262 -11.07 4.97 0.44
CA GLU A 262 -11.61 6.21 -0.09
C GLU A 262 -10.81 6.63 -1.33
N GLY A 263 -11.50 7.00 -2.42
CA GLY A 263 -10.86 7.43 -3.66
C GLY A 263 -10.34 6.30 -4.55
N MET A 264 -10.78 5.06 -4.31
CA MET A 264 -10.45 3.91 -5.14
C MET A 264 -10.80 4.15 -6.61
N LEU A 265 -9.80 4.08 -7.49
CA LEU A 265 -9.99 4.16 -8.94
C LEU A 265 -9.99 2.77 -9.60
N MET A 266 -10.66 2.67 -10.74
CA MET A 266 -10.49 1.57 -11.70
C MET A 266 -10.20 2.14 -13.09
N ALA A 267 -9.46 1.38 -13.89
CA ALA A 267 -9.16 1.70 -15.28
C ALA A 267 -10.06 0.88 -16.21
N TYR A 268 -10.53 1.47 -17.30
CA TYR A 268 -11.35 0.82 -18.33
C TYR A 268 -10.79 1.14 -19.71
N VAL A 269 -10.60 0.11 -20.54
CA VAL A 269 -10.17 0.24 -21.93
C VAL A 269 -11.33 -0.20 -22.82
N PRO A 270 -12.09 0.74 -23.41
CA PRO A 270 -13.33 0.43 -24.14
C PRO A 270 -13.10 -0.48 -25.35
N LYS A 271 -12.02 -0.26 -26.10
CA LYS A 271 -11.66 -1.05 -27.30
C LYS A 271 -11.52 -2.54 -26.99
N GLU A 272 -10.98 -2.85 -25.81
CA GLU A 272 -10.73 -4.21 -25.33
C GLU A 272 -11.82 -4.74 -24.40
N LYS A 273 -12.84 -3.91 -24.08
CA LYS A 273 -13.88 -4.19 -23.08
C LYS A 273 -13.28 -4.73 -21.77
N LEU A 274 -12.15 -4.15 -21.38
CA LEU A 274 -11.30 -4.62 -20.29
C LEU A 274 -11.32 -3.62 -19.14
N ILE A 275 -11.64 -4.10 -17.94
CA ILE A 275 -11.36 -3.34 -16.71
C ILE A 275 -10.02 -3.79 -16.13
N ILE A 276 -9.24 -2.85 -15.63
CA ILE A 276 -8.04 -3.05 -14.83
C ILE A 276 -8.37 -2.60 -13.41
N GLN A 277 -8.24 -3.50 -12.44
CA GLN A 277 -8.64 -3.25 -11.05
C GLN A 277 -7.62 -3.80 -10.05
N ALA A 278 -7.55 -3.16 -8.89
CA ALA A 278 -6.78 -3.62 -7.74
C ALA A 278 -7.62 -4.49 -6.80
N ASP A 279 -8.21 -3.90 -5.76
CA ASP A 279 -8.85 -4.62 -4.65
C ASP A 279 -10.38 -4.58 -4.68
N LEU A 280 -10.96 -4.51 -5.88
CA LEU A 280 -12.41 -4.56 -6.07
C LEU A 280 -12.94 -5.99 -6.12
N PHE A 281 -12.10 -6.91 -6.60
CA PHE A 281 -12.35 -8.34 -6.69
C PHE A 281 -11.04 -9.10 -6.51
N THR A 282 -11.06 -10.09 -5.61
CA THR A 282 -9.94 -10.99 -5.38
C THR A 282 -10.22 -12.33 -6.06
N PRO A 283 -9.46 -12.71 -7.11
CA PRO A 283 -9.57 -14.03 -7.71
C PRO A 283 -9.32 -15.13 -6.68
N ARG A 284 -10.08 -16.23 -6.76
CA ARG A 284 -9.93 -17.38 -5.84
C ARG A 284 -9.81 -18.71 -6.60
N PRO A 285 -8.78 -18.88 -7.44
CA PRO A 285 -8.60 -20.11 -8.21
C PRO A 285 -8.43 -21.31 -7.27
N GLY A 286 -9.22 -22.36 -7.49
CA GLY A 286 -9.16 -23.59 -6.69
C GLY A 286 -9.78 -23.52 -5.29
N ALA A 287 -10.27 -22.36 -4.84
CA ALA A 287 -10.89 -22.22 -3.51
C ALA A 287 -12.41 -22.46 -3.55
N PRO A 288 -13.01 -23.09 -2.52
CA PRO A 288 -14.46 -23.25 -2.41
C PRO A 288 -15.18 -21.90 -2.40
N PRO A 289 -16.34 -21.73 -3.07
CA PRO A 289 -17.11 -20.48 -3.09
C PRO A 289 -17.30 -19.85 -1.71
N LEU A 290 -17.33 -18.52 -1.64
CA LEU A 290 -17.70 -17.84 -0.40
C LEU A 290 -19.16 -18.17 -0.03
N PRO A 291 -19.50 -18.21 1.28
CA PRO A 291 -20.87 -18.47 1.72
C PRO A 291 -21.85 -17.37 1.28
N ALA A 292 -21.36 -16.17 0.99
CA ALA A 292 -22.10 -15.06 0.42
C ALA A 292 -21.21 -14.21 -0.51
N PRO A 293 -21.78 -13.44 -1.46
CA PRO A 293 -21.03 -12.47 -2.25
C PRO A 293 -20.26 -11.50 -1.36
N SER A 294 -19.01 -11.20 -1.76
CA SER A 294 -18.19 -10.19 -1.09
C SER A 294 -18.80 -8.79 -1.33
N PRO A 295 -18.94 -7.95 -0.30
CA PRO A 295 -19.48 -6.60 -0.47
C PRO A 295 -18.58 -5.73 -1.36
N TYR A 296 -17.27 -6.00 -1.41
CA TYR A 296 -16.34 -5.36 -2.34
C TYR A 296 -16.68 -5.71 -3.80
N THR A 297 -16.91 -6.99 -4.08
CA THR A 297 -17.27 -7.46 -5.43
C THR A 297 -18.65 -6.97 -5.86
N THR A 298 -19.63 -6.93 -4.95
CA THR A 298 -20.95 -6.38 -5.24
C THR A 298 -20.86 -4.88 -5.57
N ASN A 299 -20.12 -4.10 -4.77
CA ASN A 299 -19.89 -2.69 -5.03
C ASN A 299 -19.16 -2.44 -6.37
N PHE A 300 -18.23 -3.32 -6.76
CA PHE A 300 -17.57 -3.26 -8.04
C PHE A 300 -18.56 -3.40 -9.21
N VAL A 301 -19.41 -4.43 -9.16
CA VAL A 301 -20.43 -4.68 -10.19
C VAL A 301 -21.43 -3.52 -10.28
N GLU A 302 -21.90 -3.01 -9.15
CA GLU A 302 -22.80 -1.86 -9.11
C GLU A 302 -22.19 -0.61 -9.74
N ASN A 303 -20.88 -0.38 -9.58
CA ASN A 303 -20.20 0.73 -10.23
C ASN A 303 -20.09 0.53 -11.74
N VAL A 304 -19.84 -0.69 -12.22
CA VAL A 304 -19.84 -1.02 -13.65
C VAL A 304 -21.22 -0.80 -14.27
N GLU A 305 -22.28 -1.25 -13.60
CA GLU A 305 -23.68 -1.04 -14.01
C GLU A 305 -24.07 0.44 -14.01
N ARG A 306 -23.74 1.18 -12.94
CA ARG A 306 -23.99 2.63 -12.82
C ARG A 306 -23.33 3.40 -13.96
N LEU A 307 -22.10 3.05 -14.31
CA LEU A 307 -21.33 3.68 -15.37
C LEU A 307 -21.71 3.18 -16.77
N LYS A 308 -22.52 2.12 -16.86
CA LYS A 308 -22.96 1.48 -18.11
C LYS A 308 -21.78 1.05 -18.98
N LEU A 309 -20.72 0.50 -18.37
CA LEU A 309 -19.54 0.04 -19.11
C LEU A 309 -19.82 -1.32 -19.77
N ASP A 310 -19.37 -1.48 -21.01
CA ASP A 310 -19.44 -2.76 -21.74
C ASP A 310 -18.17 -3.57 -21.42
N VAL A 311 -18.30 -4.55 -20.52
CA VAL A 311 -17.15 -5.29 -19.95
C VAL A 311 -17.23 -6.75 -20.32
N GLN A 312 -16.12 -7.30 -20.82
CA GLN A 312 -15.96 -8.72 -21.12
C GLN A 312 -14.93 -9.40 -20.23
N ARG A 313 -13.90 -8.67 -19.79
CA ARG A 313 -12.79 -9.22 -19.02
C ARG A 313 -12.32 -8.23 -17.97
N VAL A 314 -11.75 -8.75 -16.89
CA VAL A 314 -11.12 -7.98 -15.83
C VAL A 314 -9.68 -8.46 -15.66
N ALA A 315 -8.74 -7.52 -15.58
CA ALA A 315 -7.35 -7.76 -15.25
C ALA A 315 -7.08 -7.33 -13.81
N HIS A 316 -6.42 -8.19 -13.05
CA HIS A 316 -6.19 -7.98 -11.62
C HIS A 316 -4.76 -7.57 -11.35
N VAL A 317 -4.58 -6.48 -10.60
CA VAL A 317 -3.28 -6.11 -10.03
C VAL A 317 -2.76 -7.24 -9.15
N HIS A 318 -3.61 -7.97 -8.43
CA HIS A 318 -3.18 -9.13 -7.66
C HIS A 318 -3.02 -10.43 -8.47
N GLY A 319 -2.86 -10.35 -9.79
CA GLY A 319 -2.51 -11.48 -10.64
C GLY A 319 -3.68 -12.06 -11.42
N GLY A 320 -3.42 -12.38 -12.70
CA GLY A 320 -4.36 -13.07 -13.58
C GLY A 320 -5.49 -12.19 -14.14
N THR A 321 -6.40 -12.85 -14.85
CA THR A 321 -7.59 -12.24 -15.44
C THR A 321 -8.78 -13.14 -15.24
N ASP A 322 -9.95 -12.56 -15.01
CA ASP A 322 -11.23 -13.26 -14.98
C ASP A 322 -12.17 -12.72 -16.08
N SER A 323 -13.06 -13.57 -16.57
CA SER A 323 -14.17 -13.12 -17.40
C SER A 323 -15.14 -12.27 -16.59
N TRP A 324 -15.83 -11.32 -17.23
CA TRP A 324 -16.86 -10.55 -16.53
C TRP A 324 -17.98 -11.45 -15.99
N ALA A 325 -18.26 -12.58 -16.65
CA ALA A 325 -19.23 -13.56 -16.18
C ALA A 325 -18.83 -14.20 -14.84
N GLU A 326 -17.54 -14.47 -14.61
CA GLU A 326 -17.03 -14.98 -13.33
C GLU A 326 -17.17 -13.94 -12.22
N VAL A 327 -16.90 -12.67 -12.53
CA VAL A 327 -17.09 -11.57 -11.58
C VAL A 327 -18.56 -11.39 -11.22
N LEU A 328 -19.47 -11.42 -12.20
CA LEU A 328 -20.92 -11.37 -11.96
C LEU A 328 -21.39 -12.53 -11.09
N LYS A 329 -20.92 -13.76 -11.39
CA LYS A 329 -21.22 -14.94 -10.58
C LYS A 329 -20.73 -14.77 -9.14
N ALA A 330 -19.52 -14.24 -8.94
CA ALA A 330 -18.97 -13.98 -7.61
C ALA A 330 -19.72 -12.87 -6.85
N ALA A 331 -20.35 -11.93 -7.57
CA ALA A 331 -21.24 -10.90 -7.02
C ALA A 331 -22.67 -11.40 -6.73
N GLY A 332 -22.98 -12.67 -7.02
CA GLY A 332 -24.34 -13.21 -6.90
C GLY A 332 -25.31 -12.72 -7.99
N ARG A 333 -24.80 -12.24 -9.12
CA ARG A 333 -25.60 -11.84 -10.29
C ARG A 333 -25.64 -13.00 -11.30
N SER A 334 -26.82 -13.28 -11.83
CA SER A 334 -26.98 -14.16 -12.99
C SER A 334 -26.44 -13.44 -14.23
N SER A 335 -25.71 -14.15 -15.10
CA SER A 335 -25.26 -13.62 -16.40
C SER A 335 -26.46 -13.48 -17.34
N VAL A 336 -27.32 -12.50 -17.10
CA VAL A 336 -28.40 -12.20 -18.03
C VAL A 336 -27.77 -11.42 -19.19
N SER A 337 -27.57 -12.13 -20.29
CA SER A 337 -27.21 -11.57 -21.59
C SER A 337 -28.08 -10.35 -21.87
N SER A 338 -27.46 -9.19 -22.08
CA SER A 338 -28.08 -8.02 -22.70
C SER A 338 -28.46 -8.34 -24.15
N ARG A 339 -29.54 -9.09 -24.33
CA ARG A 339 -30.30 -9.18 -25.58
C ARG A 339 -31.76 -8.98 -25.25
N ALA A 340 -32.18 -7.72 -25.23
CA ALA A 340 -33.48 -7.25 -25.74
C ALA A 340 -33.64 -5.77 -25.41
N ALA A 341 -33.09 -4.89 -26.24
CA ALA A 341 -33.79 -3.65 -26.55
C ALA A 341 -34.67 -3.98 -27.77
N ARG A 342 -35.99 -3.98 -27.55
CA ARG A 342 -36.98 -3.91 -28.63
C ARG A 342 -37.11 -2.47 -29.09
#